data_AF-A0A8D0KUG6-F1
#
_entry.id   AF-A0A8D0KUG6-F1
#
_cell.length_a   1.000
_cell.length_b   1.000
_cell.length_c   1.000
_cell.angle_alpha   90.00
_cell.angle_beta   90.00
_cell.angle_gamma   90.00
#
_symmetry.space_group_name_H-M   'P 1'
#
loop_
_entity.id
_entity.type
_entity.pdbx_description
1 polymer ?
#
loop_
_entity_poly.entity_id
_entity_poly.type
_entity_poly.pdbx_seq_one_letter_code
_entity_poly.pdbx_strand_id
1 'polypeptide(L)'
;MNMQAIAVYLKKLSEQNPSASYYNVDVLKYQVSSNGIQSTPLNLATYWKCNASTTDVRVDYKYNPESMNVPSMLSDVQVVVPVDGGVTNMQSLPPAKWNADQMKAYWKISSISEKSENGGSGSLRAKFELSEGPSKPATLAVQFISEGSTLSGVDVEVVGTGYRLSLLKKRFATGRYMADC
;
A
#
# COMPACT_ATOMS: atom_id res chain seq x y z
N MET A 1 19.99 12.55 24.49
CA MET A 1 19.72 13.43 23.32
C MET A 1 20.62 14.66 23.44
N ASN A 2 21.28 15.12 22.36
CA ASN A 2 22.16 16.29 22.44
C ASN A 2 21.34 17.59 22.26
N MET A 3 21.05 18.26 23.37
CA MET A 3 20.17 19.45 23.38
C MET A 3 20.76 20.66 22.65
N GLN A 4 22.09 20.80 22.64
CA GLN A 4 22.77 21.89 21.93
C GLN A 4 22.64 21.71 20.42
N ALA A 5 22.87 20.49 19.92
CA ALA A 5 22.71 20.16 18.51
C ALA A 5 21.26 20.38 18.04
N ILE A 6 20.27 19.98 18.85
CA ILE A 6 18.85 20.18 18.54
C ILE A 6 18.49 21.66 18.50
N ALA A 7 18.96 22.47 19.46
CA ALA A 7 18.69 23.90 19.46
C ALA A 7 19.21 24.60 18.19
N VAL A 8 20.44 24.26 17.77
CA VAL A 8 21.04 24.79 16.53
C VAL A 8 20.24 24.32 15.30
N TYR A 9 19.84 23.06 15.25
CA TYR A 9 19.08 22.50 14.13
C TYR A 9 17.68 23.13 14.01
N LEU A 10 16.95 23.25 15.13
CA LEU A 10 15.63 23.87 15.15
C LEU A 10 15.69 25.37 14.80
N LYS A 11 16.73 26.08 15.27
CA LYS A 11 16.97 27.47 14.88
C LYS A 11 17.09 27.58 13.36
N LYS A 12 17.93 26.75 12.74
CA LYS A 12 18.09 26.73 11.28
C LYS A 12 16.78 26.44 10.53
N LEU A 13 15.98 25.48 11.00
CA LEU A 13 14.68 25.19 10.38
C LEU A 13 13.70 26.37 10.52
N SER A 14 13.71 27.05 11.67
CA SER A 14 12.85 28.19 11.90
C SER A 14 13.21 29.41 11.07
N GLU A 15 14.51 29.63 10.81
CA GLU A 15 14.98 30.69 9.92
C GLU A 15 14.61 30.40 8.45
N GLN A 16 14.61 29.12 8.05
CA GLN A 16 14.24 28.71 6.69
C GLN A 16 12.73 28.76 6.43
N ASN A 17 11.90 28.45 7.43
CA ASN A 17 10.44 28.47 7.28
C ASN A 17 9.75 29.03 8.55
N PRO A 18 9.79 30.37 8.76
CA PRO A 18 9.31 31.00 9.99
C PRO A 18 7.80 30.84 10.24
N SER A 19 7.00 30.58 9.19
CA SER A 19 5.55 30.43 9.29
C SER A 19 5.11 28.99 9.58
N ALA A 20 6.04 28.04 9.70
CA ALA A 20 5.73 26.65 9.99
C ALA A 20 5.14 26.49 11.40
N SER A 21 4.02 25.77 11.50
CA SER A 21 3.38 25.49 12.80
C SER A 21 4.09 24.40 13.61
N TYR A 22 4.98 23.62 12.98
CA TYR A 22 5.81 22.61 13.63
C TYR A 22 7.04 22.28 12.77
N TYR A 23 8.09 21.72 13.40
CA TYR A 23 9.32 21.29 12.74
C TYR A 23 9.55 19.80 13.00
N ASN A 24 9.74 19.01 11.94
CA ASN A 24 10.00 17.58 12.05
C ASN A 24 11.49 17.30 12.24
N VAL A 25 11.83 16.36 13.12
CA VAL A 25 13.20 15.90 13.36
C VAL A 25 13.23 14.38 13.26
N ASP A 26 14.09 13.85 12.38
CA ASP A 26 14.30 12.41 12.26
C ASP A 26 15.11 11.88 13.47
N VAL A 27 14.52 10.95 14.22
CA VAL A 27 15.15 10.39 15.44
C VAL A 27 15.70 8.98 15.21
N LEU A 28 14.95 8.13 14.49
CA LEU A 28 15.30 6.74 14.28
C LEU A 28 14.88 6.29 12.88
N LYS A 29 15.81 5.63 12.19
CA LYS A 29 15.51 4.80 11.02
C LYS A 29 15.72 3.35 11.43
N TYR A 30 14.74 2.51 11.19
CA TYR A 30 14.76 1.11 11.60
C TYR A 30 14.15 0.23 10.51
N GLN A 31 14.48 -1.05 10.57
CA GLN A 31 13.88 -2.09 9.73
C GLN A 31 13.17 -3.09 10.64
N VAL A 32 11.98 -3.51 10.21
CA VAL A 32 11.18 -4.50 10.91
C VAL A 32 11.50 -5.87 10.31
N SER A 33 11.75 -6.86 11.16
CA SER A 33 11.91 -8.24 10.70
C SER A 33 10.56 -8.77 10.19
N SER A 34 10.57 -9.51 9.08
CA SER A 34 9.36 -10.07 8.48
C SER A 34 9.46 -11.59 8.38
N ASN A 35 8.33 -12.27 8.59
CA ASN A 35 8.19 -13.71 8.47
C ASN A 35 7.38 -14.07 7.22
N GLY A 36 7.81 -13.52 6.07
CA GLY A 36 7.14 -13.71 4.78
C GLY A 36 5.68 -13.26 4.79
N ILE A 37 4.79 -14.11 4.27
CA ILE A 37 3.35 -13.82 4.07
C ILE A 37 2.57 -13.56 5.37
N GLN A 38 3.10 -13.99 6.52
CA GLN A 38 2.45 -13.73 7.81
C GLN A 38 2.62 -12.26 8.23
N SER A 39 3.66 -11.58 7.74
CA SER A 39 3.94 -10.17 8.04
C SER A 39 3.38 -9.20 7.00
N THR A 40 2.62 -9.68 6.02
CA THR A 40 2.03 -8.86 4.96
C THR A 40 0.57 -8.53 5.26
N PRO A 41 0.17 -7.23 5.32
CA PRO A 41 -1.21 -6.80 5.57
C PRO A 41 -2.27 -7.25 4.58
N LEU A 42 -1.88 -7.50 3.34
CA LEU A 42 -2.78 -7.84 2.26
C LEU A 42 -2.18 -8.95 1.41
N ASN A 43 -2.55 -10.18 1.68
CA ASN A 43 -2.03 -11.32 0.94
C ASN A 43 -2.64 -11.33 -0.46
N LEU A 44 -1.84 -11.66 -1.47
CA LEU A 44 -2.23 -11.63 -2.88
C LEU A 44 -1.94 -12.98 -3.54
N ALA A 45 -2.83 -13.39 -4.44
CA ALA A 45 -2.59 -14.48 -5.37
C ALA A 45 -3.06 -14.05 -6.76
N THR A 46 -2.23 -14.26 -7.79
CA THR A 46 -2.54 -13.82 -9.15
C THR A 46 -2.64 -15.03 -10.08
N TYR A 47 -3.54 -14.93 -11.05
CA TYR A 47 -3.77 -15.98 -12.04
C TYR A 47 -3.97 -15.34 -13.40
N TRP A 48 -3.29 -15.90 -14.39
CA TRP A 48 -3.34 -15.44 -15.77
C TRP A 48 -3.71 -16.59 -16.69
N LYS A 49 -4.61 -16.31 -17.64
CA LYS A 49 -4.90 -17.20 -18.76
C LYS A 49 -4.76 -16.41 -20.05
N CYS A 50 -3.62 -16.60 -20.72
CA CYS A 50 -3.30 -15.91 -21.96
C CYS A 50 -3.65 -16.79 -23.17
N ASN A 51 -4.61 -16.35 -23.98
CA ASN A 51 -4.97 -16.95 -25.25
C ASN A 51 -4.61 -15.99 -26.40
N ALA A 52 -4.68 -16.46 -27.65
CA ALA A 52 -4.27 -15.65 -28.80
C ALA A 52 -5.07 -14.33 -28.97
N SER A 53 -6.37 -14.34 -28.66
CA SER A 53 -7.26 -13.17 -28.82
C SER A 53 -7.79 -12.60 -27.50
N THR A 54 -7.50 -13.26 -26.37
CA THR A 54 -8.02 -12.86 -25.06
C THR A 54 -7.04 -13.16 -23.94
N THR A 55 -7.03 -12.30 -22.92
CA THR A 55 -6.33 -12.55 -21.65
C THR A 55 -7.32 -12.42 -20.50
N ASP A 56 -7.43 -13.45 -19.67
CA ASP A 56 -8.18 -13.39 -18.41
C ASP A 56 -7.19 -13.21 -17.24
N VAL A 57 -7.45 -12.21 -16.39
CA VAL A 57 -6.68 -11.93 -15.17
C VAL A 57 -7.59 -12.09 -13.97
N ARG A 58 -7.10 -12.77 -12.93
CA ARG A 58 -7.70 -12.82 -11.61
C ARG A 58 -6.67 -12.48 -10.53
N VAL A 59 -7.04 -11.57 -9.64
CA VAL A 59 -6.25 -11.21 -8.45
C VAL A 59 -7.11 -11.47 -7.23
N ASP A 60 -6.76 -12.49 -6.46
CA ASP A 60 -7.37 -12.73 -5.17
C ASP A 60 -6.58 -11.98 -4.09
N TYR A 61 -7.29 -11.33 -3.18
CA TYR A 61 -6.71 -10.65 -2.04
C TYR A 61 -7.34 -11.13 -0.74
N LYS A 62 -6.55 -11.14 0.33
CA LYS A 62 -6.99 -11.48 1.69
C LYS A 62 -6.34 -10.55 2.70
N TYR A 63 -7.17 -9.79 3.41
CA TYR A 63 -6.74 -9.00 4.55
C TYR A 63 -6.13 -9.87 5.65
N ASN A 64 -5.00 -9.43 6.20
CA ASN A 64 -4.28 -10.12 7.25
C ASN A 64 -4.18 -9.23 8.51
N PRO A 65 -5.11 -9.39 9.48
CA PRO A 65 -5.06 -8.63 10.73
C PRO A 65 -3.84 -8.97 11.59
N GLU A 66 -3.36 -10.21 11.53
CA GLU A 66 -2.29 -10.73 12.38
C GLU A 66 -0.92 -10.12 12.04
N SER A 67 -0.77 -9.49 10.88
CA SER A 67 0.46 -8.76 10.53
C SER A 67 0.60 -7.41 11.24
N MET A 68 -0.40 -7.00 12.03
CA MET A 68 -0.46 -5.71 12.71
C MET A 68 -0.58 -5.90 14.21
N ASN A 69 0.06 -5.02 14.98
CA ASN A 69 -0.07 -5.06 16.44
C ASN A 69 -1.51 -4.73 16.90
N VAL A 70 -2.13 -3.76 16.24
CA VAL A 70 -3.56 -3.46 16.38
C VAL A 70 -4.16 -3.50 14.99
N PRO A 71 -5.08 -4.43 14.68
CA PRO A 71 -5.70 -4.50 13.35
C PRO A 71 -6.35 -3.18 12.97
N SER A 72 -5.94 -2.63 11.81
CA SER A 72 -6.43 -1.36 11.29
C SER A 72 -6.79 -1.48 9.81
N MET A 73 -7.75 -0.66 9.39
CA MET A 73 -8.24 -0.64 8.02
C MET A 73 -7.13 -0.25 7.04
N LEU A 74 -7.08 -0.93 5.90
CA LEU A 74 -6.31 -0.50 4.73
C LEU A 74 -7.21 0.41 3.90
N SER A 75 -6.80 1.64 3.67
CA SER A 75 -7.53 2.66 2.92
C SER A 75 -6.83 2.96 1.60
N ASP A 76 -7.58 3.56 0.67
CA ASP A 76 -7.09 3.97 -0.64
C ASP A 76 -6.37 2.84 -1.39
N VAL A 77 -6.96 1.63 -1.32
CA VAL A 77 -6.36 0.45 -1.93
C VAL A 77 -6.48 0.57 -3.44
N GLN A 78 -5.33 0.55 -4.13
CA GLN A 78 -5.26 0.58 -5.60
C GLN A 78 -4.51 -0.66 -6.08
N VAL A 79 -5.10 -1.38 -7.04
CA VAL A 79 -4.45 -2.52 -7.70
C VAL A 79 -4.25 -2.17 -9.16
N VAL A 80 -3.00 -2.29 -9.62
CA VAL A 80 -2.58 -1.92 -10.96
C VAL A 80 -2.03 -3.17 -11.65
N VAL A 81 -2.64 -3.54 -12.78
CA VAL A 81 -2.20 -4.69 -13.58
C VAL A 81 -1.82 -4.20 -14.98
N PRO A 82 -0.55 -4.29 -15.38
CA PRO A 82 -0.14 -4.03 -16.76
C PRO A 82 -0.53 -5.20 -17.66
N VAL A 83 -1.08 -4.93 -18.85
CA VAL A 83 -1.49 -5.95 -19.83
C VAL A 83 -1.07 -5.52 -21.23
N ASP A 84 -0.28 -6.33 -21.92
CA ASP A 84 0.16 -6.12 -23.30
C ASP A 84 -0.73 -6.86 -24.32
N GLY A 85 -0.33 -6.86 -25.60
CA GLY A 85 -1.02 -7.57 -26.67
C GLY A 85 -2.09 -6.76 -27.41
N GLY A 86 -1.98 -5.42 -27.38
CA GLY A 86 -2.90 -4.55 -28.11
C GLY A 86 -4.35 -4.66 -27.60
N VAL A 87 -4.57 -4.35 -26.33
CA VAL A 87 -5.90 -4.43 -25.70
C VAL A 87 -6.87 -3.48 -26.43
N THR A 88 -7.92 -4.05 -27.00
CA THR A 88 -8.99 -3.30 -27.70
C THR A 88 -10.21 -3.09 -26.81
N ASN A 89 -10.45 -4.00 -25.87
CA ASN A 89 -11.60 -3.93 -24.96
C ASN A 89 -11.27 -4.59 -23.62
N MET A 90 -11.91 -4.14 -22.54
CA MET A 90 -11.76 -4.70 -21.20
C MET A 90 -13.12 -4.82 -20.53
N GLN A 91 -13.43 -6.01 -20.02
CA GLN A 91 -14.55 -6.27 -19.13
C GLN A 91 -14.01 -6.64 -17.75
N SER A 92 -14.58 -6.10 -16.68
CA SER A 92 -14.04 -6.31 -15.33
C SER A 92 -15.13 -6.41 -14.26
N LEU A 93 -14.85 -7.20 -13.23
CA LEU A 93 -15.68 -7.34 -12.03
C LEU A 93 -14.77 -7.48 -10.79
N PRO A 94 -14.83 -6.56 -9.80
CA PRO A 94 -15.57 -5.30 -9.84
C PRO A 94 -15.06 -4.35 -10.94
N PRO A 95 -15.79 -3.27 -11.25
CA PRO A 95 -15.40 -2.33 -12.31
C PRO A 95 -13.98 -1.76 -12.10
N ALA A 96 -13.19 -1.81 -13.17
CA ALA A 96 -11.87 -1.19 -13.26
C ALA A 96 -11.82 -0.12 -14.35
N LYS A 97 -10.81 0.74 -14.26
CA LYS A 97 -10.46 1.68 -15.33
C LYS A 97 -9.31 1.10 -16.16
N TRP A 98 -9.46 1.07 -17.48
CA TRP A 98 -8.36 0.83 -18.41
C TRP A 98 -7.67 2.16 -18.76
N ASN A 99 -6.34 2.18 -18.79
CA ASN A 99 -5.54 3.27 -19.32
C ASN A 99 -4.75 2.74 -20.53
N ALA A 100 -5.14 3.18 -21.73
CA ALA A 100 -4.50 2.76 -22.97
C ALA A 100 -3.07 3.29 -23.11
N ASP A 101 -2.80 4.53 -22.68
CA ASP A 101 -1.48 5.17 -22.80
C ASP A 101 -0.40 4.43 -21.99
N GLN A 102 -0.81 3.84 -20.87
CA GLN A 102 0.09 3.11 -19.97
C GLN A 102 -0.08 1.59 -20.04
N MET A 103 -1.03 1.11 -20.85
CA MET A 103 -1.42 -0.30 -20.98
C MET A 103 -1.68 -0.97 -19.62
N LYS A 104 -2.50 -0.33 -18.78
CA LYS A 104 -2.74 -0.75 -17.38
C LYS A 104 -4.22 -0.72 -17.02
N ALA A 105 -4.66 -1.75 -16.30
CA ALA A 105 -5.94 -1.80 -15.60
C ALA A 105 -5.76 -1.32 -14.15
N TYR A 106 -6.74 -0.58 -13.65
CA TYR A 106 -6.75 0.02 -12.31
C TYR A 106 -8.04 -0.34 -11.58
N TRP A 107 -7.92 -1.04 -10.46
CA TRP A 107 -8.99 -1.16 -9.47
C TRP A 107 -8.75 -0.20 -8.32
N LYS A 108 -9.83 0.41 -7.83
CA LYS A 108 -9.84 1.18 -6.59
C LYS A 108 -10.82 0.54 -5.62
N ILE A 109 -10.32 0.17 -4.45
CA ILE A 109 -11.12 -0.35 -3.34
C ILE A 109 -10.98 0.70 -2.22
N SER A 110 -12.11 1.25 -1.78
CA SER A 110 -12.11 2.35 -0.79
C SER A 110 -11.40 1.93 0.49
N SER A 111 -11.76 0.77 1.01
CA SER A 111 -11.11 0.19 2.17
C SER A 111 -11.28 -1.32 2.31
N ILE A 112 -10.33 -1.94 3.01
CA ILE A 112 -10.31 -3.36 3.34
C ILE A 112 -10.03 -3.51 4.84
N SER A 113 -10.86 -4.29 5.53
CA SER A 113 -10.71 -4.65 6.94
C SER A 113 -11.48 -5.96 7.24
N GLU A 114 -11.38 -6.47 8.47
CA GLU A 114 -12.20 -7.62 8.91
C GLU A 114 -13.70 -7.37 8.83
N LYS A 115 -14.13 -6.09 8.88
CA LYS A 115 -15.53 -5.69 8.80
C LYS A 115 -16.02 -5.53 7.35
N SER A 116 -15.12 -5.57 6.38
CA SER A 116 -15.49 -5.56 4.97
C SER A 116 -16.19 -6.87 4.59
N GLU A 117 -16.89 -6.86 3.45
CA GLU A 117 -17.50 -8.08 2.91
C GLU A 117 -16.50 -9.24 2.85
N ASN A 118 -16.97 -10.45 3.15
CA ASN A 118 -16.16 -11.67 3.22
C ASN A 118 -14.92 -11.56 4.12
N GLY A 119 -14.97 -10.73 5.18
CA GLY A 119 -13.87 -10.57 6.13
C GLY A 119 -12.63 -9.92 5.52
N GLY A 120 -12.79 -9.07 4.51
CA GLY A 120 -11.68 -8.43 3.80
C GLY A 120 -10.98 -9.32 2.78
N SER A 121 -11.64 -10.42 2.37
CA SER A 121 -11.21 -11.26 1.25
C SER A 121 -12.02 -10.97 0.00
N GLY A 122 -11.39 -11.02 -1.18
CA GLY A 122 -12.10 -10.78 -2.43
C GLY A 122 -11.31 -11.17 -3.66
N SER A 123 -11.91 -10.92 -4.83
CA SER A 123 -11.36 -11.28 -6.13
C SER A 123 -11.59 -10.14 -7.12
N LEU A 124 -10.55 -9.74 -7.83
CA LEU A 124 -10.59 -8.79 -8.94
C LEU A 124 -10.41 -9.57 -10.23
N ARG A 125 -11.34 -9.44 -11.17
CA ARG A 125 -11.31 -10.19 -12.42
C ARG A 125 -11.44 -9.25 -13.59
N ALA A 126 -10.65 -9.48 -14.63
CA ALA A 126 -10.80 -8.80 -15.91
C ALA A 126 -10.56 -9.76 -17.06
N LYS A 127 -11.29 -9.54 -18.15
CA LYS A 127 -11.06 -10.14 -19.45
C LYS A 127 -10.72 -9.05 -20.44
N PHE A 128 -9.61 -9.22 -21.14
CA PHE A 128 -9.08 -8.32 -22.14
C PHE A 128 -9.23 -8.96 -23.53
N GLU A 129 -9.76 -8.22 -24.49
CA GLU A 129 -9.74 -8.58 -25.91
C GLU A 129 -8.49 -7.96 -26.54
N LEU A 130 -7.80 -8.74 -27.37
CA LEU A 130 -6.46 -8.42 -27.88
C LEU A 130 -6.46 -8.35 -29.41
N SER A 131 -5.74 -7.37 -29.98
CA SER A 131 -5.42 -7.34 -31.41
C SER A 131 -4.10 -8.03 -31.76
N GLU A 132 -3.16 -8.10 -30.82
CA GLU A 132 -1.79 -8.58 -31.02
C GLU A 132 -1.37 -9.57 -29.92
N GLY A 133 -2.28 -10.48 -29.55
CA GLY A 133 -2.02 -11.47 -28.50
C GLY A 133 -1.08 -12.62 -28.93
N PRO A 134 -0.73 -13.53 -27.99
CA PRO A 134 -1.14 -13.53 -26.58
C PRO A 134 -0.38 -12.52 -25.73
N SER A 135 -1.02 -12.04 -24.65
CA SER A 135 -0.33 -11.25 -23.63
C SER A 135 0.68 -12.08 -22.84
N LYS A 136 1.66 -11.43 -22.21
CA LYS A 136 2.57 -12.05 -21.24
C LYS A 136 2.12 -11.72 -19.81
N PRO A 137 2.05 -12.71 -18.90
CA PRO A 137 1.82 -12.42 -17.49
C PRO A 137 2.84 -11.42 -16.97
N ALA A 138 2.35 -10.43 -16.22
CA ALA A 138 3.17 -9.34 -15.74
C ALA A 138 2.93 -9.08 -14.25
N THR A 139 3.96 -8.57 -13.58
CA THR A 139 3.92 -8.20 -12.17
C THR A 139 2.89 -7.11 -11.93
N LEU A 140 1.94 -7.37 -11.03
CA LEU A 140 1.00 -6.34 -10.58
C LEU A 140 1.59 -5.53 -9.42
N ALA A 141 1.05 -4.34 -9.21
CA ALA A 141 1.41 -3.48 -8.09
C ALA A 141 0.17 -3.11 -7.26
N VAL A 142 0.36 -3.01 -5.95
CA VAL A 142 -0.69 -2.58 -5.02
C VAL A 142 -0.23 -1.39 -4.21
N GLN A 143 -1.14 -0.46 -3.96
CA GLN A 143 -0.93 0.65 -3.05
C GLN A 143 -2.02 0.70 -2.00
N PHE A 144 -1.68 1.02 -0.76
CA PHE A 144 -2.62 1.32 0.31
C PHE A 144 -1.93 2.08 1.44
N ILE A 145 -2.74 2.72 2.28
CA ILE A 145 -2.31 3.35 3.53
C ILE A 145 -3.12 2.80 4.70
N SER A 146 -2.54 2.79 5.89
CA SER A 146 -3.25 2.51 7.13
C SER A 146 -2.81 3.48 8.21
N GLU A 147 -3.78 3.99 8.96
CA GLU A 147 -3.56 4.90 10.08
C GLU A 147 -4.06 4.28 11.39
N GLY A 148 -3.43 4.66 12.50
CA GLY A 148 -3.77 4.18 13.84
C GLY A 148 -2.96 2.96 14.31
N SER A 149 -2.10 2.39 13.47
CA SER A 149 -1.31 1.19 13.82
C SER A 149 0.10 1.19 13.21
N THR A 150 0.92 0.23 13.65
CA THR A 150 2.23 -0.09 13.08
C THR A 150 2.33 -1.61 12.85
N LEU A 151 3.17 -2.00 11.88
CA LEU A 151 3.53 -3.40 11.66
C LEU A 151 4.55 -3.89 12.71
N SER A 152 5.33 -2.97 13.29
CA SER A 152 6.41 -3.30 14.21
C SER A 152 5.96 -3.50 15.66
N GLY A 153 4.78 -2.99 16.03
CA GLY A 153 4.34 -2.89 17.42
C GLY A 153 5.15 -1.89 18.28
N VAL A 154 6.16 -1.23 17.70
CA VAL A 154 7.01 -0.27 18.43
C VAL A 154 6.18 0.89 18.96
N ASP A 155 6.47 1.26 20.20
CA ASP A 155 5.90 2.42 20.87
C ASP A 155 6.98 3.40 21.35
N VAL A 156 6.54 4.61 21.71
CA VAL A 156 7.42 5.68 22.19
C VAL A 156 6.88 6.24 23.49
N GLU A 157 7.73 6.29 24.50
CA GLU A 157 7.46 6.94 25.77
C GLU A 157 8.46 8.08 26.03
N VAL A 158 8.01 9.08 26.79
CA VAL A 158 8.87 10.19 27.24
C VAL A 158 9.25 9.93 28.69
N VAL A 159 10.54 9.90 28.95
CA VAL A 159 11.10 9.75 30.29
C VAL A 159 11.46 11.13 30.85
N GLY A 160 10.99 11.43 32.05
CA GLY A 160 11.18 12.72 32.72
C GLY A 160 9.94 13.62 32.67
N THR A 161 10.03 14.80 33.28
CA THR A 161 8.87 15.71 33.50
C THR A 161 8.88 16.97 32.64
N GLY A 162 9.97 17.26 31.93
CA GLY A 162 10.13 18.49 31.15
C GLY A 162 9.41 18.50 29.79
N TYR A 163 8.93 17.34 29.32
CA TYR A 163 8.28 17.18 28.03
C TYR A 163 7.07 16.26 28.15
N ARG A 164 6.11 16.41 27.24
CA ARG A 164 4.97 15.51 27.09
C ARG A 164 4.71 15.24 25.61
N LEU A 165 4.23 14.04 25.29
CA LEU A 165 3.69 13.75 23.96
C LEU A 165 2.32 14.40 23.84
N SER A 166 2.16 15.32 22.90
CA SER A 166 0.86 15.91 22.57
C SER A 166 0.02 14.97 21.70
N LEU A 167 0.68 14.22 20.82
CA LEU A 167 0.06 13.30 19.88
C LEU A 167 1.09 12.26 19.43
N LEU A 168 0.66 10.99 19.38
CA LEU A 168 1.43 9.90 18.81
C LEU A 168 0.73 9.39 17.55
N LYS A 169 1.23 9.76 16.37
CA LYS A 169 0.68 9.29 15.09
C LYS A 169 1.37 8.00 14.66
N LYS A 170 0.60 6.93 14.52
CA LYS A 170 1.04 5.64 13.99
C LYS A 170 0.40 5.40 12.63
N ARG A 171 1.22 5.07 11.62
CA ARG A 171 0.75 4.76 10.26
C ARG A 171 1.75 3.88 9.53
N PHE A 172 1.28 3.14 8.54
CA PHE A 172 2.12 2.49 7.53
C PHE A 172 1.48 2.64 6.15
N ALA A 173 2.30 2.53 5.11
CA ALA A 173 1.84 2.56 3.73
C ALA A 173 2.65 1.56 2.90
N THR A 174 2.10 1.14 1.78
CA THR A 174 2.85 0.34 0.80
C THR A 174 4.06 1.11 0.27
N GLY A 175 5.22 0.46 0.27
CA GLY A 175 6.33 0.81 -0.61
C GLY A 175 6.19 0.10 -1.95
N ARG A 176 7.16 -0.76 -2.29
CA ARG A 176 7.06 -1.68 -3.43
C ARG A 176 6.26 -2.91 -3.01
N TYR A 177 4.96 -2.92 -3.29
CA TYR A 177 4.07 -4.05 -3.02
C TYR A 177 3.64 -4.68 -4.34
N MET A 178 4.14 -5.88 -4.64
CA MET A 178 4.00 -6.50 -5.95
C MET A 178 3.63 -7.98 -5.81
N ALA A 179 2.94 -8.51 -6.82
CA ALA A 179 2.68 -9.94 -6.93
C ALA A 179 2.92 -10.41 -8.37
N ASP A 180 3.65 -11.51 -8.50
CA ASP A 180 3.93 -12.17 -9.77
C ASP A 180 2.90 -13.28 -10.05
N CYS A 181 2.91 -13.79 -11.29
CA CYS A 181 2.13 -14.94 -11.74
C CYS A 181 2.95 -16.22 -11.69
#